data_AF-A0A2D9ZC33-F1
#
_entry.id   AF-A0A2D9ZC33-F1
#
_cell.length_a   1.000
_cell.length_b   1.000
_cell.length_c   1.000
_cell.angle_alpha   90.00
_cell.angle_beta   90.00
_cell.angle_gamma   90.00
#
_symmetry.space_group_name_H-M   'P 1'
#
loop_
_entity.id
_entity.type
_entity.pdbx_description
1 polymer ?
#
loop_
_entity_poly.entity_id
_entity_poly.type
_entity_poly.pdbx_seq_one_letter_code
_entity_poly.pdbx_strand_id
1 'polypeptide(L)'
;MFAAREPAGLLEFFHGFVSTDPPQLVMEDHWTVINEFLQQQGTSHEQWTMPLSMAFNGGRPLLDESERKVYLVRPDVVGFLGDILKELLNEGTPEDQLVFEGLTQMQDFYQQAAERRQCVVFTIGIL
;
A
#
# COMPACT_ATOMS: atom_id res chain seq x y z
N MET A 1 -13.52 13.98 11.50
CA MET A 1 -13.48 12.58 11.06
C MET A 1 -13.79 12.59 9.57
N PHE A 2 -12.81 12.31 8.71
CA PHE A 2 -13.01 12.24 7.24
C PHE A 2 -13.20 10.76 6.87
N ALA A 3 -14.35 10.20 7.25
CA ALA A 3 -14.82 8.96 6.63
C ALA A 3 -15.45 9.31 5.28
N ALA A 4 -15.57 8.34 4.37
CA ALA A 4 -16.44 8.51 3.22
C ALA A 4 -17.80 9.03 3.71
N ARG A 5 -18.22 10.20 3.20
CA ARG A 5 -19.52 10.77 3.57
C ARG A 5 -20.67 9.85 3.17
N GLU A 6 -20.42 9.00 2.16
CA GLU A 6 -21.34 8.01 1.62
C GLU A 6 -20.60 6.67 1.41
N PRO A 7 -20.50 5.82 2.45
CA PRO A 7 -19.83 4.52 2.35
C PRO A 7 -20.41 3.62 1.26
N ALA A 8 -21.73 3.65 1.07
CA ALA A 8 -22.40 2.85 0.03
C ALA A 8 -21.97 3.25 -1.40
N GLY A 9 -21.83 4.55 -1.68
CA GLY A 9 -21.38 5.03 -2.98
C GLY A 9 -19.91 4.70 -3.25
N LEU A 10 -19.07 4.65 -2.20
CA LEU A 10 -17.68 4.19 -2.31
C LEU A 10 -17.61 2.71 -2.69
N LEU A 11 -18.44 1.86 -2.07
CA LEU A 11 -18.52 0.43 -2.40
C LEU A 11 -19.02 0.20 -3.83
N GLU A 12 -20.08 0.91 -4.24
CA GLU A 12 -20.62 0.84 -5.60
C GLU A 12 -19.58 1.25 -6.65
N PHE A 13 -18.76 2.27 -6.37
CA PHE A 13 -17.65 2.65 -7.24
C PHE A 13 -16.67 1.48 -7.45
N PHE A 14 -16.29 0.76 -6.38
CA PHE A 14 -15.36 -0.37 -6.50
C PHE A 14 -15.99 -1.59 -7.19
N HIS A 15 -17.29 -1.85 -7.00
CA HIS A 15 -17.99 -2.92 -7.73
C HIS A 15 -18.04 -2.66 -9.24
N GLY A 16 -18.16 -1.40 -9.65
CA GLY A 16 -18.17 -1.00 -11.06
C GLY A 16 -16.78 -0.74 -11.65
N PHE A 17 -15.71 -0.82 -10.86
CA PHE A 17 -14.36 -0.46 -11.31
C PHE A 17 -13.78 -1.54 -12.23
N VAL A 18 -13.39 -1.14 -13.44
CA VAL A 18 -12.70 -2.00 -14.42
C VAL A 18 -11.22 -1.61 -14.45
N SER A 19 -10.36 -2.54 -14.06
CA SER A 19 -8.91 -2.32 -13.98
C SER A 19 -8.31 -2.01 -15.37
N THR A 20 -7.48 -0.97 -15.46
CA THR A 20 -6.75 -0.58 -16.69
C THR A 20 -5.28 -0.27 -16.36
N ASP A 21 -4.42 -0.26 -17.37
CA ASP A 21 -2.95 -0.31 -17.26
C ASP A 21 -2.29 1.00 -16.72
N PRO A 22 -1.54 0.99 -15.59
CA PRO A 22 -1.05 -0.17 -14.84
C PRO A 22 -2.11 -0.60 -13.83
N PRO A 23 -2.65 -1.82 -13.95
CA PRO A 23 -3.82 -2.17 -13.18
C PRO A 23 -3.37 -2.67 -11.81
N GLN A 24 -4.16 -2.34 -10.81
CA GLN A 24 -4.24 -2.99 -9.49
C GLN A 24 -3.16 -4.04 -9.16
N LEU A 25 -2.33 -3.75 -8.15
CA LEU A 25 -1.49 -4.76 -7.52
C LEU A 25 -2.33 -5.62 -6.56
N VAL A 26 -2.43 -6.92 -6.83
CA VAL A 26 -3.09 -7.90 -5.96
C VAL A 26 -2.03 -8.69 -5.21
N MET A 27 -2.04 -8.63 -3.88
CA MET A 27 -1.01 -9.23 -3.01
C MET A 27 -1.47 -10.50 -2.28
N GLU A 28 -2.57 -11.10 -2.73
CA GLU A 28 -3.22 -12.32 -2.19
C GLU A 28 -3.10 -12.43 -0.66
N ASP A 29 -2.77 -13.61 -0.12
CA ASP A 29 -2.61 -13.84 1.33
C ASP A 29 -1.23 -13.43 1.86
N HIS A 30 -0.35 -12.93 0.99
CA HIS A 30 1.05 -12.65 1.29
C HIS A 30 1.29 -11.25 1.86
N TRP A 31 0.30 -10.36 1.75
CA TRP A 31 0.40 -8.98 2.25
C TRP A 31 0.69 -8.92 3.76
N THR A 32 0.19 -9.86 4.56
CA THR A 32 0.41 -9.90 6.02
C THR A 32 1.89 -10.12 6.35
N VAL A 33 2.52 -11.10 5.69
CA VAL A 33 3.94 -11.42 5.87
C VAL A 33 4.83 -10.23 5.48
N ILE A 34 4.49 -9.58 4.36
CA ILE A 34 5.22 -8.41 3.88
C ILE A 34 5.03 -7.23 4.84
N ASN A 35 3.81 -7.01 5.33
CA ASN A 35 3.53 -5.96 6.31
C ASN A 35 4.28 -6.20 7.63
N GLU A 36 4.32 -7.44 8.13
CA GLU A 36 5.08 -7.82 9.32
C GLU A 36 6.57 -7.55 9.14
N PHE A 37 7.14 -7.93 7.99
CA PHE A 37 8.53 -7.62 7.66
C PHE A 37 8.79 -6.11 7.69
N LEU A 38 7.92 -5.30 7.06
CA LEU A 38 8.08 -3.84 7.05
C LEU A 38 7.99 -3.22 8.45
N GLN A 39 7.12 -3.74 9.33
CA GLN A 39 7.04 -3.29 10.72
C GLN A 39 8.31 -3.64 11.51
N GLN A 40 8.89 -4.82 11.27
CA GLN A 40 10.17 -5.20 11.87
C GLN A 40 11.30 -4.28 11.41
N GLN A 41 11.38 -3.99 10.10
CA GLN A 41 12.39 -3.08 9.55
C GLN A 41 12.25 -1.65 10.09
N GLY A 42 11.02 -1.17 10.24
CA GLY A 42 10.76 0.12 10.88
C GLY A 42 11.21 0.16 12.33
N THR A 43 11.04 -0.94 13.07
CA THR A 43 11.52 -1.03 14.46
C THR A 43 13.05 -1.00 14.55
N SER A 44 13.75 -1.56 13.56
CA SER A 44 15.21 -1.54 13.46
C SER A 44 15.79 -0.21 12.97
N HIS A 45 15.00 0.60 12.24
CA HIS A 45 15.43 1.86 11.64
C HIS A 45 14.46 2.99 12.00
N GLU A 46 14.78 3.77 13.04
CA GLU A 46 13.89 4.79 13.60
C GLU A 46 13.39 5.83 12.57
N GLN A 47 14.22 6.12 11.56
CA GLN A 47 13.87 7.02 10.45
C GLN A 47 12.78 6.48 9.52
N TRP A 48 12.59 5.16 9.48
CA TRP A 48 11.65 4.47 8.59
C TRP A 48 10.41 3.95 9.30
N THR A 49 10.35 4.01 10.63
CA THR A 49 9.20 3.55 11.43
C THR A 49 7.87 4.09 10.92
N MET A 50 7.75 5.41 10.82
CA MET A 50 6.49 6.05 10.38
C MET A 50 6.19 5.72 8.91
N PRO A 51 7.11 5.90 7.95
CA PRO A 51 6.85 5.56 6.55
C PRO A 51 6.45 4.09 6.33
N LEU A 52 7.16 3.13 6.93
CA LEU A 52 6.88 1.71 6.75
C LEU A 52 5.57 1.28 7.42
N SER A 53 5.17 1.95 8.51
CA SER A 53 3.83 1.78 9.09
C SER A 53 2.69 2.20 8.15
N MET A 54 3.01 3.06 7.17
CA MET A 54 2.06 3.62 6.21
C MET A 54 2.04 2.89 4.86
N ALA A 55 2.94 1.93 4.62
CA ALA A 55 3.05 1.24 3.33
C ALA A 55 1.71 0.65 2.87
N PHE A 56 0.92 0.07 3.79
CA PHE A 56 -0.37 -0.55 3.50
C PHE A 56 -1.59 0.25 3.98
N ASN A 57 -1.46 1.54 4.29
CA ASN A 57 -2.64 2.33 4.70
C ASN A 57 -2.55 3.82 4.35
N GLY A 58 -1.38 4.31 3.93
CA GLY A 58 -1.15 5.73 3.63
C GLY A 58 -1.60 6.69 4.74
N GLY A 59 -1.75 6.21 5.97
CA GLY A 59 -2.34 6.93 7.09
C GLY A 59 -3.82 6.63 7.33
N ARG A 60 -4.71 7.53 6.91
CA ARG A 60 -6.11 7.56 7.38
C ARG A 60 -7.07 6.81 6.43
N PRO A 61 -7.94 5.92 6.93
CA PRO A 61 -8.91 5.20 6.12
C PRO A 61 -10.05 6.09 5.62
N LEU A 62 -10.51 5.82 4.39
CA LEU A 62 -11.79 6.28 3.85
C LEU A 62 -12.96 5.42 4.36
N LEU A 63 -12.70 4.12 4.56
CA LEU A 63 -13.61 3.14 5.15
C LEU A 63 -12.83 2.30 6.16
N ASP A 64 -13.36 2.14 7.37
CA ASP A 64 -12.78 1.31 8.43
C ASP A 64 -13.91 0.54 9.12
N GLU A 65 -14.30 -0.56 8.49
CA GLU A 65 -15.23 -1.53 9.03
C GLU A 65 -14.47 -2.80 9.44
N SER A 66 -15.09 -3.61 10.30
CA SER A 66 -14.44 -4.77 10.94
C SER A 66 -13.69 -5.69 9.97
N GLU A 67 -14.22 -5.91 8.77
CA GLU A 67 -13.68 -6.81 7.75
C GLU A 67 -13.25 -6.09 6.46
N ARG A 68 -13.53 -4.79 6.35
CA ARG A 68 -13.33 -4.03 5.11
C ARG A 68 -12.66 -2.71 5.41
N LYS A 69 -11.51 -2.50 4.78
CA LYS A 69 -10.76 -1.25 4.93
C LYS A 69 -10.42 -0.69 3.58
N VAL A 70 -10.64 0.61 3.41
CA VAL A 70 -10.27 1.35 2.22
C VAL A 70 -9.43 2.53 2.63
N TYR A 71 -8.28 2.69 2.01
CA TYR A 71 -7.36 3.79 2.22
C TYR A 71 -7.08 4.50 0.91
N LEU A 72 -6.90 5.81 0.97
CA LEU A 72 -6.47 6.62 -0.16
C LEU A 72 -5.12 7.25 0.17
N VAL A 73 -4.11 6.88 -0.61
CA VAL A 73 -2.75 7.36 -0.49
C VAL A 73 -2.50 8.41 -1.57
N ARG A 74 -2.09 9.60 -1.14
CA ARG A 74 -1.83 10.73 -2.06
C ARG A 74 -0.55 10.50 -2.87
N PRO A 75 -0.42 11.11 -4.07
CA PRO A 75 0.73 10.86 -4.94
C PRO A 75 2.09 11.20 -4.32
N ASP A 76 2.16 12.24 -3.48
CA ASP A 76 3.38 12.64 -2.76
C ASP A 76 3.82 11.56 -1.77
N VAL A 77 2.86 10.97 -1.06
CA VAL A 77 3.13 9.88 -0.11
C VAL A 77 3.49 8.60 -0.85
N VAL A 78 2.82 8.31 -1.97
CA VAL A 78 3.13 7.13 -2.80
C VAL A 78 4.56 7.19 -3.33
N GLY A 79 5.01 8.33 -3.86
CA GLY A 79 6.39 8.48 -4.34
C GLY A 79 7.41 8.27 -3.22
N PHE A 80 7.15 8.88 -2.05
CA PHE A 80 8.01 8.71 -0.88
C PHE A 80 8.07 7.25 -0.39
N LEU A 81 6.95 6.52 -0.41
CA LEU A 81 6.93 5.09 -0.08
C LEU A 81 7.72 4.26 -1.10
N GLY A 82 7.60 4.57 -2.40
CA GLY A 82 8.40 3.93 -3.45
C GLY A 82 9.89 4.10 -3.24
N ASP A 83 10.34 5.32 -2.89
CA ASP A 83 11.75 5.60 -2.61
C ASP A 83 12.27 4.83 -1.40
N ILE A 84 11.49 4.72 -0.32
CA ILE A 84 11.88 3.96 0.87
C ILE A 84 11.95 2.47 0.61
N LEU A 85 10.99 1.91 -0.14
CA LEU A 85 11.04 0.50 -0.51
C LEU A 85 12.27 0.20 -1.38
N LYS A 86 12.62 1.12 -2.29
CA LYS A 86 13.84 1.02 -3.10
C LYS A 86 15.10 1.08 -2.24
N GLU A 87 15.16 1.98 -1.27
CA GLU A 87 16.29 2.07 -0.32
C GLU A 87 16.44 0.78 0.49
N LEU A 88 15.33 0.27 1.03
CA LEU A 88 15.29 -0.99 1.78
C LEU A 88 15.79 -2.19 0.95
N LEU A 89 15.36 -2.29 -0.31
CA LEU A 89 15.81 -3.35 -1.23
C LEU A 89 17.30 -3.24 -1.59
N ASN A 90 17.88 -2.03 -1.54
CA ASN A 90 19.30 -1.80 -1.81
C ASN A 90 20.19 -2.11 -0.60
N GLU A 91 19.69 -1.96 0.62
CA GLU A 91 20.45 -2.28 1.84
C GLU A 91 20.66 -3.78 2.03
N GLY A 92 19.73 -4.60 1.52
CA GLY A 92 19.87 -6.04 1.49
C GLY A 92 18.65 -6.72 0.90
N THR A 93 18.88 -7.86 0.25
CA THR A 93 17.79 -8.73 -0.23
C THR A 93 17.18 -9.44 0.98
N PRO A 94 15.86 -9.34 1.21
CA PRO A 94 15.17 -10.20 2.17
C PRO A 94 15.50 -11.67 1.90
N GLU A 95 15.81 -12.43 2.95
CA GLU A 95 16.12 -13.87 2.82
C GLU A 95 14.90 -14.65 2.31
N ASP A 96 13.70 -14.18 2.65
CA ASP A 96 12.45 -14.73 2.18
C ASP A 96 12.14 -14.21 0.77
N GLN A 97 12.13 -15.13 -0.20
CA GLN A 97 11.86 -14.84 -1.61
C GLN A 97 10.48 -14.20 -1.82
N LEU A 98 9.47 -14.61 -1.05
CA LEU A 98 8.12 -14.09 -1.15
C LEU A 98 8.03 -12.64 -0.67
N VAL A 99 8.79 -12.31 0.39
CA VAL A 99 8.93 -10.93 0.85
C VAL A 99 9.65 -10.08 -0.20
N PHE A 100 10.76 -10.57 -0.76
CA PHE A 100 11.52 -9.84 -1.77
C PHE A 100 10.70 -9.55 -3.03
N GLU A 101 10.01 -10.55 -3.58
CA GLU A 101 9.15 -10.38 -4.77
C GLU A 101 8.01 -9.40 -4.49
N GLY A 102 7.35 -9.53 -3.34
CA GLY A 102 6.26 -8.64 -2.94
C GLY A 102 6.71 -7.20 -2.76
N LEU A 103 7.85 -6.95 -2.11
CA LEU A 103 8.41 -5.60 -1.96
C LEU A 103 8.82 -4.99 -3.29
N THR A 104 9.40 -5.79 -4.19
CA THR A 104 9.77 -5.33 -5.54
C THR A 104 8.52 -4.91 -6.32
N GLN A 105 7.46 -5.73 -6.30
CA GLN A 105 6.19 -5.40 -6.95
C GLN A 105 5.54 -4.15 -6.37
N MET A 106 5.55 -3.98 -5.04
CA MET A 106 5.06 -2.77 -4.37
C MET A 106 5.86 -1.53 -4.77
N GLN A 107 7.19 -1.64 -4.78
CA GLN A 107 8.08 -0.55 -5.14
C GLN A 107 7.84 -0.10 -6.59
N ASP A 108 7.76 -1.03 -7.53
CA ASP A 108 7.47 -0.75 -8.93
C ASP A 108 6.08 -0.12 -9.10
N PHE A 109 5.08 -0.64 -8.40
CA PHE A 109 3.71 -0.12 -8.44
C PHE A 109 3.63 1.32 -7.92
N TYR A 110 4.26 1.62 -6.79
CA TYR A 110 4.29 2.98 -6.24
C TYR A 110 5.09 3.93 -7.10
N GLN A 111 6.21 3.48 -7.68
CA GLN A 111 7.00 4.32 -8.57
C GLN A 111 6.20 4.73 -9.81
N GLN A 112 5.50 3.77 -10.44
CA GLN A 112 4.65 4.03 -11.60
C GLN A 112 3.48 4.97 -11.27
N ALA A 113 2.82 4.76 -10.12
CA ALA A 113 1.75 5.63 -9.67
C ALA A 113 2.26 7.07 -9.41
N ALA A 114 3.43 7.22 -8.80
CA ALA A 114 4.06 8.51 -8.54
C ALA A 114 4.45 9.24 -9.83
N GLU A 115 5.05 8.55 -10.79
CA GLU A 115 5.41 9.10 -12.11
C GLU A 115 4.19 9.63 -12.86
N ARG A 116 3.07 8.93 -12.74
CA ARG A 116 1.77 9.31 -13.34
C ARG A 116 0.98 10.31 -12.49
N ARG A 117 1.48 10.71 -11.32
CA ARG A 117 0.81 11.58 -10.32
C ARG A 117 -0.56 11.04 -9.88
N GLN A 118 -0.67 9.73 -9.77
CA GLN A 118 -1.90 9.03 -9.39
C GLN A 118 -1.95 8.81 -7.87
N CYS A 119 -3.15 8.84 -7.31
CA CYS A 119 -3.39 8.32 -5.97
C CYS A 119 -3.44 6.80 -6.02
N VAL A 120 -3.03 6.14 -4.92
CA VAL A 120 -3.22 4.71 -4.73
C VAL A 120 -4.39 4.47 -3.80
N VAL A 121 -5.28 3.56 -4.17
CA VAL A 121 -6.29 3.03 -3.26
C VAL A 121 -5.79 1.69 -2.75
N PHE A 122 -5.76 1.52 -1.43
CA PHE A 122 -5.50 0.23 -0.80
C PHE A 122 -6.78 -0.31 -0.17
N THR A 123 -7.05 -1.60 -0.40
CA THR A 123 -8.30 -2.25 -0.03
C THR A 123 -7.99 -3.56 0.70
N ILE A 124 -8.52 -3.73 1.91
CA ILE A 124 -8.45 -5.00 2.67
C ILE A 124 -9.86 -5.59 2.74
N GLY A 125 -9.97 -6.90 2.47
CA GLY A 125 -11.23 -7.63 2.48
C GLY A 125 -11.96 -7.61 1.14
N ILE A 126 -13.09 -8.32 1.07
CA ILE A 126 -13.99 -8.30 -0.09
C ILE A 126 -14.81 -7.02 -0.01
N LEU A 127 -14.66 -6.13 -1.00
CA LEU A 127 -15.43 -4.90 -1.13
C LEU A 127 -16.81 -5.15 -1.71
#